data_AF-A0AAW0KPQ0-F1
#
_entry.id   AF-A0AAW0KPQ0-F1
#
_cell.length_a   1.000
_cell.length_b   1.000
_cell.length_c   1.000
_cell.angle_alpha   90.00
_cell.angle_beta   90.00
_cell.angle_gamma   90.00
#
_symmetry.space_group_name_H-M   'P 1'
#
loop_
_entity.id
_entity.type
_entity.pdbx_description
1 polymer ?
#
loop_
_entity_poly.entity_id
_entity_poly.type
_entity_poly.pdbx_seq_one_letter_code
_entity_poly.pdbx_strand_id
1 'polypeptide(L)'
;MDLLEKLFFIGFLILAAAIDGAQSDATVTGIVFCDQCKDGQRSLFDYPIYGIKVTVACANSNGQVTMSREETTNWFGTYVMKFDGSPDLSGCYAQVSGSGQGSTGCGAAAGPAQNLRLMFRMFGMEIYTVDPLLTQPAQPMSFCPRSTNPVPAPVTPVVSPPPFKLPPMTGLPPMPPLPSLPPLSPLPPMPPLPSLPPLPPLPPMPPLPPLPPMPTIPFSEASACLHDNWTMPEYKCFWRAVNPDTKVAVAFGLLAARRYGTDMTLWQGLQGRGDPYRTLLREGTTAFLNSYNSLQFPYNAIGVTQRMNWALMGSNRNVLLTALRFRRANSGYGQVSCKFTPCK
;
A
#
# COMPACT_ATOMS: atom_id res chain seq x y z
N MET A 1 -37.00 -7.43 45.73
CA MET A 1 -36.88 -7.68 44.29
C MET A 1 -38.13 -8.36 43.81
N ASP A 2 -38.81 -7.70 42.89
CA ASP A 2 -40.11 -8.11 42.37
C ASP A 2 -39.99 -9.33 41.46
N LEU A 3 -41.07 -10.10 41.25
CA LEU A 3 -41.06 -11.31 40.41
C LEU A 3 -40.59 -10.98 38.98
N LEU A 4 -40.99 -9.81 38.50
CA LEU A 4 -40.61 -9.26 37.21
C LEU A 4 -39.10 -8.96 37.13
N GLU A 5 -38.53 -8.42 38.21
CA GLU A 5 -37.10 -8.12 38.34
C GLU A 5 -36.25 -9.39 38.30
N LYS A 6 -36.70 -10.46 38.97
CA LYS A 6 -36.07 -11.78 38.91
C LYS A 6 -36.15 -12.39 37.50
N LEU A 7 -37.28 -12.25 36.81
CA LEU A 7 -37.45 -12.73 35.44
C LEU A 7 -36.54 -11.97 34.46
N PHE A 8 -36.38 -10.66 34.62
CA PHE A 8 -35.41 -9.88 33.85
C PHE A 8 -33.97 -10.29 34.14
N PHE A 9 -33.63 -10.53 35.41
CA PHE A 9 -32.28 -10.95 35.78
C PHE A 9 -31.95 -12.35 35.25
N ILE A 10 -32.88 -13.29 35.34
CA ILE A 10 -32.72 -14.64 34.79
C ILE A 10 -32.68 -14.59 33.26
N GLY A 11 -33.54 -13.80 32.62
CA GLY A 11 -33.50 -13.58 31.18
C GLY A 11 -32.17 -12.97 30.71
N PHE A 12 -31.63 -12.01 31.46
CA PHE A 12 -30.31 -11.43 31.21
C PHE A 12 -29.17 -12.44 31.38
N LEU A 13 -29.22 -13.29 32.42
CA LEU A 13 -28.23 -14.35 32.64
C LEU A 13 -28.29 -15.43 31.56
N ILE A 14 -29.49 -15.80 31.08
CA ILE A 14 -29.67 -16.73 29.97
C ILE A 14 -29.18 -16.10 28.67
N LEU A 15 -29.46 -14.82 28.42
CA LEU A 15 -28.96 -14.10 27.24
C LEU A 15 -27.43 -13.99 27.29
N ALA A 16 -26.84 -13.71 28.45
CA ALA A 16 -25.39 -13.66 28.65
C ALA A 16 -24.73 -15.04 28.50
N ALA A 17 -25.41 -16.12 28.90
CA ALA A 17 -24.94 -17.50 28.72
C ALA A 17 -25.14 -18.02 27.28
N ALA A 18 -26.08 -17.45 26.52
CA ALA A 18 -26.35 -17.77 25.12
C ALA A 18 -25.51 -16.94 24.13
N ILE A 19 -24.71 -15.98 24.61
CA ILE A 19 -23.55 -15.48 23.87
C ILE A 19 -22.49 -16.59 23.95
N ASP A 20 -22.74 -17.67 23.23
CA ASP A 20 -21.73 -18.65 22.87
C ASP A 20 -20.55 -17.87 22.29
N GLY A 21 -19.37 -18.06 22.89
CA GLY A 21 -18.32 -17.06 22.99
C GLY A 21 -18.09 -16.27 21.70
N ALA A 22 -18.11 -14.93 21.80
CA ALA A 22 -17.50 -14.10 20.78
C ALA A 22 -16.11 -14.70 20.52
N GLN A 23 -15.91 -15.28 19.32
CA GLN A 23 -14.65 -15.91 18.96
C GLN A 23 -13.56 -14.88 19.21
N SER A 24 -12.78 -15.13 20.25
CA SER A 24 -11.79 -14.18 20.72
C SER A 24 -10.65 -14.29 19.73
N ASP A 25 -10.51 -13.37 18.78
CA ASP A 25 -9.51 -13.50 17.72
C ASP A 25 -8.26 -12.67 18.02
N ALA A 26 -7.09 -13.18 17.66
CA ALA A 26 -5.86 -12.41 17.64
C ALA A 26 -5.62 -11.80 16.26
N THR A 27 -5.33 -10.51 16.21
CA THR A 27 -5.05 -9.78 14.98
C THR A 27 -3.62 -9.26 14.98
N VAL A 28 -2.90 -9.48 13.88
CA VAL A 28 -1.55 -8.93 13.68
C VAL A 28 -1.60 -7.90 12.57
N THR A 29 -1.09 -6.70 12.81
CA THR A 29 -1.03 -5.66 11.79
C THR A 29 0.33 -4.97 11.75
N GLY A 30 0.76 -4.59 10.55
CA GLY A 30 2.01 -3.89 10.32
C GLY A 30 2.02 -3.23 8.94
N ILE A 31 3.09 -2.49 8.67
CA ILE A 31 3.31 -1.79 7.39
C ILE A 31 4.66 -2.22 6.83
N VAL A 32 4.73 -2.43 5.52
CA VAL A 32 5.96 -2.68 4.79
C VAL A 32 6.36 -1.43 4.02
N PHE A 33 7.61 -1.00 4.18
CA PHE A 33 8.20 0.12 3.46
C PHE A 33 9.24 -0.35 2.45
N CYS A 34 9.30 0.33 1.32
CA CYS A 34 10.42 0.28 0.40
C CYS A 34 11.56 1.18 0.92
N ASP A 35 12.63 0.56 1.42
CA ASP A 35 13.91 1.20 1.69
C ASP A 35 14.62 1.49 0.35
N GLN A 36 14.43 2.69 -0.16
CA GLN A 36 14.92 3.08 -1.49
C GLN A 36 16.45 3.28 -1.52
N CYS A 37 17.06 3.51 -0.36
CA CYS A 37 18.49 3.77 -0.23
C CYS A 37 19.30 2.56 0.19
N LYS A 38 18.62 1.44 0.46
CA LYS A 38 19.23 0.17 0.83
C LYS A 38 20.14 0.32 2.06
N ASP A 39 19.77 1.22 2.97
CA ASP A 39 20.52 1.53 4.19
C ASP A 39 20.04 0.72 5.41
N GLY A 40 18.95 -0.05 5.23
CA GLY A 40 18.39 -0.93 6.26
C GLY A 40 17.59 -0.18 7.32
N GLN A 41 17.28 1.11 7.11
CA GLN A 41 16.50 1.92 8.03
C GLN A 41 15.34 2.60 7.33
N ARG A 42 14.30 2.95 8.09
CA ARG A 42 13.20 3.77 7.57
C ARG A 42 13.66 5.23 7.50
N SER A 43 13.79 5.74 6.28
CA SER A 43 14.18 7.10 5.97
C SER A 43 12.98 7.96 5.50
N LEU A 44 13.21 9.27 5.39
CA LEU A 44 12.27 10.22 4.77
C LEU A 44 11.96 9.91 3.30
N PHE A 45 12.82 9.14 2.64
CA PHE A 45 12.65 8.78 1.24
C PHE A 45 11.77 7.54 1.07
N ASP A 46 11.58 6.75 2.11
CA ASP A 46 10.92 5.45 2.00
C ASP A 46 9.41 5.59 1.93
N TYR A 47 8.77 4.67 1.23
CA TYR A 47 7.33 4.70 1.00
C TYR A 47 6.69 3.33 1.26
N PRO A 48 5.43 3.28 1.73
CA PRO A 48 4.72 2.02 1.91
C PRO A 48 4.57 1.27 0.58
N ILE A 49 4.88 -0.03 0.56
CA ILE A 49 4.89 -0.82 -0.68
C ILE A 49 3.70 -1.77 -0.76
N TYR A 50 3.02 -1.75 -1.90
CA TYR A 50 1.88 -2.62 -2.21
C TYR A 50 2.33 -3.96 -2.81
N GLY A 51 1.53 -5.01 -2.58
CA GLY A 51 1.70 -6.30 -3.24
C GLY A 51 2.88 -7.12 -2.72
N ILE A 52 3.44 -6.82 -1.54
CA ILE A 52 4.47 -7.63 -0.90
C ILE A 52 3.84 -8.70 -0.01
N LYS A 53 4.36 -9.91 -0.09
CA LYS A 53 3.97 -11.01 0.78
C LYS A 53 4.71 -10.91 2.11
N VAL A 54 3.94 -10.98 3.19
CA VAL A 54 4.43 -10.96 4.55
C VAL A 54 4.03 -12.28 5.19
N THR A 55 4.97 -12.92 5.87
CA THR A 55 4.73 -14.11 6.69
C THR A 55 4.88 -13.77 8.16
N VAL A 56 3.88 -14.11 8.97
CA VAL A 56 3.99 -14.18 10.42
C VAL A 56 4.25 -15.64 10.79
N ALA A 57 5.32 -15.90 11.53
CA ALA A 57 5.70 -17.23 11.98
C ALA A 57 5.99 -17.24 13.49
N CYS A 58 5.58 -18.32 14.15
CA CYS A 58 5.83 -18.57 15.56
C CYS A 58 6.77 -19.76 15.68
N ALA A 59 7.84 -19.60 16.45
CA ALA A 59 8.80 -20.66 16.72
C ALA A 59 8.66 -21.15 18.17
N ASN A 60 8.85 -22.45 18.39
CA ASN A 60 9.00 -22.98 19.73
C ASN A 60 10.39 -22.61 20.32
N SER A 61 10.64 -22.97 21.58
CA SER A 61 11.92 -22.77 22.25
C SER A 61 13.14 -23.36 21.53
N ASN A 62 12.92 -24.30 20.60
CA ASN A 62 13.96 -24.99 19.84
C ASN A 62 14.14 -24.38 18.44
N GLY A 63 13.46 -23.27 18.13
CA GLY A 63 13.52 -22.59 16.83
C GLY A 63 12.71 -23.25 15.72
N GLN A 64 11.93 -24.30 16.02
CA GLN A 64 11.08 -24.96 15.03
C GLN A 64 9.77 -24.19 14.88
N VAL A 65 9.42 -23.84 13.63
CA VAL A 65 8.19 -23.13 13.30
C VAL A 65 6.98 -24.03 13.59
N THR A 66 6.13 -23.60 14.51
CA THR A 66 4.90 -24.31 14.93
C THR A 66 3.66 -23.76 14.25
N MET A 67 3.69 -22.49 13.82
CA MET A 67 2.61 -21.82 13.14
C MET A 67 3.16 -20.81 12.13
N SER A 68 2.55 -20.72 10.95
CA SER A 68 2.87 -19.68 9.97
C SER A 68 1.64 -19.28 9.17
N ARG A 69 1.47 -17.99 8.91
CA ARG A 69 0.44 -17.42 8.03
C ARG A 69 1.07 -16.40 7.10
N GLU A 70 0.63 -16.38 5.85
CA GLU A 70 1.07 -15.42 4.84
C GLU A 70 -0.10 -14.54 4.39
N GLU A 71 0.15 -13.26 4.19
CA GLU A 71 -0.80 -12.27 3.70
C GLU A 71 -0.09 -11.28 2.77
N THR A 72 -0.81 -10.64 1.87
CA THR A 72 -0.24 -9.64 0.96
C THR A 72 -0.59 -8.23 1.43
N THR A 73 0.38 -7.33 1.43
CA THR A 73 0.16 -5.92 1.77
C THR A 73 -0.86 -5.28 0.84
N ASN A 74 -1.81 -4.57 1.42
CA ASN A 74 -2.78 -3.75 0.70
C ASN A 74 -2.12 -2.49 0.11
N TRP A 75 -2.90 -1.70 -0.61
CA TRP A 75 -2.45 -0.48 -1.30
C TRP A 75 -1.82 0.60 -0.41
N PHE A 76 -2.00 0.54 0.91
CA PHE A 76 -1.34 1.41 1.89
C PHE A 76 -0.02 0.81 2.43
N GLY A 77 0.41 -0.33 1.88
CA GLY A 77 1.52 -1.12 2.41
C GLY A 77 1.22 -1.83 3.73
N THR A 78 -0.04 -1.78 4.18
CA THR A 78 -0.48 -2.40 5.42
C THR A 78 -0.90 -3.85 5.17
N TYR A 79 -0.57 -4.74 6.10
CA TYR A 79 -1.14 -6.08 6.16
C TYR A 79 -1.89 -6.25 7.47
N VAL A 80 -2.93 -7.08 7.43
CA VAL A 80 -3.72 -7.46 8.60
C VAL A 80 -3.95 -8.96 8.50
N MET A 81 -3.51 -9.69 9.52
CA MET A 81 -3.70 -11.14 9.62
C MET A 81 -4.59 -11.44 10.80
N LYS A 82 -5.56 -12.33 10.58
CA LYS A 82 -6.45 -12.83 11.62
C LYS A 82 -6.04 -14.25 12.01
N PHE A 83 -5.94 -14.49 13.30
CA PHE A 83 -5.66 -15.77 13.92
C PHE A 83 -6.90 -16.17 14.72
N ASP A 84 -7.44 -17.35 14.42
CA ASP A 84 -8.64 -17.85 15.09
C ASP A 84 -8.29 -18.25 16.52
N GLY A 85 -9.10 -17.81 17.47
CA GLY A 85 -8.80 -17.94 18.90
C GLY A 85 -7.84 -16.85 19.39
N SER A 86 -7.54 -16.86 20.69
CA SER A 86 -6.61 -15.92 21.35
C SER A 86 -5.27 -16.61 21.65
N PRO A 87 -4.52 -17.08 20.62
CA PRO A 87 -3.22 -17.68 20.83
C PRO A 87 -2.24 -16.62 21.36
N ASP A 88 -1.35 -17.03 22.25
CA ASP A 88 -0.23 -16.20 22.64
C ASP A 88 0.75 -16.08 21.46
N LEU A 89 0.87 -14.86 20.91
CA LEU A 89 1.75 -14.56 19.78
C LEU A 89 3.06 -13.88 20.20
N SER A 90 3.40 -13.86 21.49
CA SER A 90 4.59 -13.19 22.02
C SER A 90 5.92 -13.74 21.50
N GLY A 91 5.96 -15.03 21.11
CA GLY A 91 7.13 -15.71 20.52
C GLY A 91 7.18 -15.66 18.99
N CYS A 92 6.34 -14.86 18.36
CA CYS A 92 6.21 -14.81 16.91
C CYS A 92 6.94 -13.59 16.31
N TYR A 93 7.33 -13.73 15.05
CA TYR A 93 7.92 -12.66 14.26
C TYR A 93 7.21 -12.55 12.90
N ALA A 94 7.27 -11.36 12.32
CA ALA A 94 6.84 -11.08 10.96
C ALA A 94 8.05 -10.80 10.08
N GLN A 95 8.02 -11.27 8.84
CA GLN A 95 9.06 -11.03 7.85
C GLN A 95 8.48 -10.95 6.44
N VAL A 96 9.18 -10.28 5.54
CA VAL A 96 8.82 -10.28 4.12
C VAL A 96 9.23 -11.62 3.50
N SER A 97 8.29 -12.32 2.88
CA SER A 97 8.51 -13.63 2.24
C SER A 97 8.68 -13.55 0.73
N GLY A 98 8.30 -12.44 0.09
CA GLY A 98 8.58 -12.21 -1.32
C GLY A 98 7.73 -11.10 -1.98
N SER A 99 7.96 -10.90 -3.27
CA SER A 99 7.13 -10.03 -4.12
C SER A 99 5.88 -10.76 -4.61
N GLY A 100 4.70 -10.22 -4.35
CA GLY A 100 3.45 -10.65 -4.98
C GLY A 100 3.28 -10.04 -6.37
N GLN A 101 2.20 -10.42 -7.06
CA GLN A 101 1.86 -9.88 -8.39
C GLN A 101 1.62 -8.37 -8.30
N GLY A 102 2.52 -7.58 -8.93
CA GLY A 102 2.35 -6.13 -9.10
C GLY A 102 3.34 -5.22 -8.36
N SER A 103 4.25 -5.75 -7.53
CA SER A 103 5.28 -4.91 -6.91
C SER A 103 6.35 -4.53 -7.95
N THR A 104 6.41 -3.26 -8.35
CA THR A 104 7.39 -2.77 -9.32
C THR A 104 8.57 -2.14 -8.59
N GLY A 105 9.76 -2.75 -8.73
CA GLY A 105 11.05 -2.10 -8.46
C GLY A 105 11.67 -2.24 -7.06
N CYS A 106 10.91 -2.65 -6.03
CA CYS A 106 11.40 -2.65 -4.64
C CYS A 106 11.04 -3.93 -3.85
N GLY A 107 11.25 -5.09 -4.47
CA GLY A 107 11.05 -6.41 -3.84
C GLY A 107 12.24 -7.35 -4.03
N ALA A 108 13.45 -6.81 -4.25
CA ALA A 108 14.63 -7.60 -4.57
C ALA A 108 15.29 -8.23 -3.34
N ALA A 109 15.18 -7.59 -2.18
CA ALA A 109 15.62 -8.14 -0.91
C ALA A 109 14.64 -7.77 0.21
N ALA A 110 14.54 -8.66 1.20
CA ALA A 110 13.79 -8.47 2.42
C ALA A 110 14.72 -7.95 3.53
N GLY A 111 14.21 -7.02 4.34
CA GLY A 111 14.85 -6.59 5.59
C GLY A 111 14.74 -7.62 6.70
N PRO A 112 15.24 -7.30 7.90
CA PRO A 112 15.21 -8.21 9.04
C PRO A 112 13.76 -8.49 9.50
N ALA A 113 13.57 -9.70 10.05
CA ALA A 113 12.34 -10.06 10.74
C ALA A 113 12.12 -9.18 11.97
N GLN A 114 10.86 -8.88 12.27
CA GLN A 114 10.45 -8.05 13.41
C GLN A 114 9.53 -8.82 14.34
N ASN A 115 9.76 -8.68 15.65
CA ASN A 115 8.91 -9.33 16.65
C ASN A 115 7.53 -8.68 16.71
N LEU A 116 6.53 -9.47 17.09
CA LEU A 116 5.18 -8.97 17.34
C LEU A 116 5.13 -8.30 18.72
N ARG A 117 4.52 -7.12 18.79
CA ARG A 117 4.30 -6.37 20.03
C ARG A 117 2.81 -6.28 20.32
N LEU A 118 2.38 -6.83 21.46
CA LEU A 118 1.01 -6.68 21.94
C LEU A 118 0.70 -5.19 22.16
N MET A 119 -0.25 -4.67 21.41
CA MET A 119 -0.72 -3.28 21.52
C MET A 119 -1.94 -3.19 22.43
N PHE A 120 -2.86 -4.16 22.32
CA PHE A 120 -4.13 -4.13 23.03
C PHE A 120 -4.62 -5.54 23.35
N ARG A 121 -5.19 -5.71 24.55
CA ARG A 121 -5.84 -6.94 25.00
C ARG A 121 -7.08 -6.59 25.80
N MET A 122 -8.26 -6.97 25.31
CA MET A 122 -9.52 -6.74 26.01
C MET A 122 -10.61 -7.71 25.52
N PHE A 123 -11.44 -8.20 26.45
CA PHE A 123 -12.54 -9.13 26.14
C PHE A 123 -12.12 -10.36 25.31
N GLY A 124 -10.90 -10.87 25.54
CA GLY A 124 -10.33 -11.99 24.80
C GLY A 124 -9.74 -11.63 23.43
N MET A 125 -10.00 -10.44 22.89
CA MET A 125 -9.37 -9.99 21.65
C MET A 125 -7.96 -9.47 21.92
N GLU A 126 -7.02 -9.83 21.06
CA GLU A 126 -5.63 -9.38 21.13
C GLU A 126 -5.20 -8.74 19.81
N ILE A 127 -4.60 -7.56 19.89
CA ILE A 127 -4.05 -6.86 18.72
C ILE A 127 -2.56 -6.73 18.91
N TYR A 128 -1.81 -7.33 17.98
CA TYR A 128 -0.38 -7.25 17.86
C TYR A 128 0.00 -6.31 16.72
N THR A 129 0.98 -5.48 16.99
CA THR A 129 1.61 -4.58 16.03
C THR A 129 3.03 -5.03 15.75
N VAL A 130 3.52 -4.75 14.56
CA VAL A 130 4.89 -5.05 14.15
C VAL A 130 5.58 -3.75 13.78
N ASP A 131 6.83 -3.59 14.20
CA ASP A 131 7.68 -2.50 13.71
C ASP A 131 7.79 -2.56 12.17
N PRO A 132 8.03 -1.42 11.49
CA PRO A 132 8.02 -1.38 10.03
C PRO A 132 8.95 -2.42 9.41
N LEU A 133 8.39 -3.28 8.55
CA LEU A 133 9.17 -4.21 7.74
C LEU A 133 9.74 -3.47 6.54
N LEU A 134 10.92 -3.88 6.08
CA LEU A 134 11.60 -3.24 4.96
C LEU A 134 11.71 -4.20 3.76
N THR A 135 11.52 -3.66 2.57
CA THR A 135 11.97 -4.27 1.32
C THR A 135 12.93 -3.35 0.61
N GLN A 136 13.81 -3.93 -0.20
CA GLN A 136 14.88 -3.18 -0.86
C GLN A 136 14.84 -3.39 -2.38
N PRO A 137 15.22 -2.35 -3.16
CA PRO A 137 15.43 -2.47 -4.59
C PRO A 137 16.74 -3.22 -4.89
N ALA A 138 16.89 -3.67 -6.14
CA ALA A 138 18.12 -4.32 -6.58
C ALA A 138 19.33 -3.38 -6.44
N GLN A 139 19.14 -2.10 -6.78
CA GLN A 139 20.12 -1.04 -6.65
C GLN A 139 19.49 0.16 -5.93
N PRO A 140 20.25 0.88 -5.07
CA PRO A 140 19.76 2.09 -4.41
C PRO A 140 19.45 3.17 -5.44
N MET A 141 18.47 4.02 -5.13
CA MET A 141 18.06 5.10 -6.02
C MET A 141 19.15 6.18 -6.17
N SER A 142 19.20 6.83 -7.33
CA SER A 142 20.24 7.83 -7.66
C SER A 142 20.25 9.08 -6.76
N PHE A 143 19.14 9.35 -6.07
CA PHE A 143 19.03 10.47 -5.14
C PHE A 143 19.56 10.16 -3.73
N CYS A 144 19.89 8.90 -3.46
CA CYS A 144 20.38 8.49 -2.15
C CYS A 144 21.77 9.08 -1.89
N PRO A 145 22.06 9.50 -0.64
CA PRO A 145 23.38 9.97 -0.30
C PRO A 145 24.40 8.86 -0.61
N ARG A 146 25.44 9.18 -1.39
CA ARG A 146 26.54 8.25 -1.59
C ARG A 146 27.20 8.02 -0.23
N SER A 147 27.10 6.79 0.29
CA SER A 147 27.80 6.44 1.51
C SER A 147 29.30 6.65 1.31
N THR A 148 29.90 7.41 2.21
CA THR A 148 31.35 7.56 2.32
C THR A 148 32.01 6.38 3.05
N ASN A 149 31.22 5.44 3.59
CA ASN A 149 31.69 4.24 4.28
C ASN A 149 30.95 2.99 3.76
N PRO A 150 31.60 2.11 2.98
CA PRO A 150 31.07 0.79 2.72
C PRO A 150 31.13 -0.03 4.02
N VAL A 151 29.99 -0.56 4.47
CA VAL A 151 29.97 -1.68 5.41
C VAL A 151 30.72 -2.85 4.73
N PRO A 152 31.72 -3.48 5.37
CA PRO A 152 32.48 -4.54 4.73
C PRO A 152 31.55 -5.70 4.35
N ALA A 153 31.59 -6.11 3.09
CA ALA A 153 31.02 -7.38 2.69
C ALA A 153 31.72 -8.51 3.46
N PRO A 154 31.04 -9.61 3.81
CA PRO A 154 31.67 -10.77 4.43
C PRO A 154 32.78 -11.28 3.51
N VAL A 155 34.00 -11.30 4.01
CA VAL A 155 35.19 -11.72 3.28
C VAL A 155 35.13 -13.24 3.14
N THR A 156 34.72 -13.75 1.99
CA THR A 156 35.10 -15.10 1.57
C THR A 156 36.49 -15.03 0.91
N PRO A 157 37.46 -15.85 1.32
CA PRO A 157 38.81 -15.77 0.79
C PRO A 157 38.85 -16.38 -0.61
N VAL A 158 38.93 -15.54 -1.65
CA VAL A 158 39.27 -15.98 -3.00
C VAL A 158 40.77 -15.78 -3.20
N VAL A 159 41.48 -16.90 -3.24
CA VAL A 159 42.89 -16.97 -3.67
C VAL A 159 42.96 -16.46 -5.12
N SER A 160 43.76 -15.42 -5.34
CA SER A 160 43.98 -14.82 -6.67
C SER A 160 45.16 -15.51 -7.38
N PRO A 161 45.05 -15.90 -8.68
CA PRO A 161 46.21 -16.21 -9.51
C PRO A 161 46.77 -14.93 -10.19
N PRO A 162 48.01 -14.96 -10.72
CA PRO A 162 48.75 -13.76 -11.13
C PRO A 162 48.27 -13.15 -12.47
N PRO A 163 48.65 -11.88 -12.77
CA PRO A 163 48.02 -11.10 -13.83
C PRO A 163 48.55 -11.45 -15.22
N PHE A 164 47.66 -11.82 -16.13
CA PHE A 164 47.94 -11.92 -17.56
C PHE A 164 47.75 -10.55 -18.23
N LYS A 165 48.79 -10.09 -18.95
CA LYS A 165 48.73 -8.91 -19.83
C LYS A 165 48.07 -9.30 -21.17
N LEU A 166 47.02 -8.60 -21.56
CA LEU A 166 46.34 -8.78 -22.86
C LEU A 166 47.03 -7.97 -23.98
N PRO A 167 47.26 -8.55 -25.18
CA PRO A 167 47.63 -7.82 -26.39
C PRO A 167 46.41 -7.17 -27.09
N PRO A 168 46.62 -6.25 -28.06
CA PRO A 168 45.54 -5.46 -28.65
C PRO A 168 44.62 -6.29 -29.56
N MET A 169 43.32 -6.00 -29.47
CA MET A 169 42.28 -6.70 -30.25
C MET A 169 42.35 -6.36 -31.73
N THR A 170 42.62 -7.38 -32.55
CA THR A 170 42.30 -7.41 -33.98
C THR A 170 41.19 -8.42 -34.23
N GLY A 171 40.10 -7.97 -34.86
CA GLY A 171 39.14 -8.79 -35.63
C GLY A 171 38.45 -9.95 -34.91
N LEU A 172 37.24 -9.73 -34.39
CA LEU A 172 36.34 -10.82 -34.03
C LEU A 172 35.78 -11.49 -35.31
N PRO A 173 35.91 -12.82 -35.48
CA PRO A 173 35.21 -13.54 -36.54
C PRO A 173 33.70 -13.61 -36.27
N PRO A 174 32.85 -13.78 -37.31
CA PRO A 174 31.41 -13.87 -37.13
C PRO A 174 31.02 -15.13 -36.34
N MET A 175 30.02 -14.98 -35.46
CA MET A 175 29.50 -16.07 -34.64
C MET A 175 28.89 -17.19 -35.50
N PRO A 176 29.06 -18.46 -35.11
CA PRO A 176 28.38 -19.57 -35.76
C PRO A 176 26.86 -19.55 -35.48
N PRO A 177 26.03 -20.06 -36.39
CA PRO A 177 24.59 -20.12 -36.18
C PRO A 177 24.25 -21.09 -35.03
N LEU A 178 23.25 -20.73 -34.21
CA LEU A 178 22.73 -21.59 -33.17
C LEU A 178 22.09 -22.86 -33.76
N PRO A 179 22.28 -24.03 -33.14
CA PRO A 179 21.56 -25.24 -33.52
C PRO A 179 20.06 -25.09 -33.24
N SER A 180 19.24 -25.49 -34.21
CA SER A 180 17.79 -25.55 -34.11
C SER A 180 17.37 -26.58 -33.05
N LEU A 181 16.53 -26.14 -32.10
CA LEU A 181 15.93 -27.03 -31.11
C LEU A 181 14.99 -28.04 -31.79
N PRO A 182 15.00 -29.31 -31.34
CA PRO A 182 14.09 -30.33 -31.88
C PRO A 182 12.63 -29.99 -31.53
N PRO A 183 11.66 -30.39 -32.37
CA PRO A 183 10.25 -30.20 -32.09
C PRO A 183 9.84 -30.99 -30.84
N LEU A 184 9.12 -30.33 -29.94
CA LEU A 184 8.55 -30.95 -28.74
C LEU A 184 7.46 -31.96 -29.15
N SER A 185 7.58 -33.19 -28.63
CA SER A 185 6.58 -34.24 -28.83
C SER A 185 5.21 -33.81 -28.29
N PRO A 186 4.10 -34.11 -28.98
CA PRO A 186 2.77 -33.82 -28.47
C PRO A 186 2.50 -34.61 -27.18
N LEU A 187 1.99 -33.90 -26.17
CA LEU A 187 1.54 -34.49 -24.91
C LEU A 187 0.35 -35.43 -25.16
N PRO A 188 0.28 -36.57 -24.45
CA PRO A 188 -0.85 -37.48 -24.57
C PRO A 188 -2.16 -36.82 -24.10
N PRO A 189 -3.32 -37.23 -24.66
CA PRO A 189 -4.61 -36.73 -24.22
C PRO A 189 -4.85 -37.09 -22.75
N MET A 190 -5.33 -36.13 -21.96
CA MET A 190 -5.79 -36.44 -20.59
C MET A 190 -6.99 -37.38 -20.64
N PRO A 191 -7.06 -38.34 -19.69
CA PRO A 191 -8.23 -39.21 -19.56
C PRO A 191 -9.47 -38.37 -19.17
N PRO A 192 -10.68 -38.78 -19.59
CA PRO A 192 -11.91 -38.11 -19.20
C PRO A 192 -12.10 -38.23 -17.69
N LEU A 193 -12.41 -37.10 -17.03
CA LEU A 193 -12.77 -37.13 -15.61
C LEU A 193 -14.09 -37.91 -15.42
N PRO A 194 -14.19 -38.71 -14.35
CA PRO A 194 -15.46 -39.34 -13.98
C PRO A 194 -16.50 -38.26 -13.69
N SER A 195 -17.69 -38.43 -14.26
CA SER A 195 -18.84 -37.56 -14.02
C SER A 195 -19.27 -37.66 -12.55
N LEU A 196 -19.22 -36.54 -11.83
CA LEU A 196 -19.73 -36.45 -10.48
C LEU A 196 -21.26 -36.69 -10.47
N PRO A 197 -21.78 -37.41 -9.46
CA PRO A 197 -23.21 -37.58 -9.31
C PRO A 197 -23.91 -36.22 -9.11
N PRO A 198 -25.15 -36.07 -9.58
CA PRO A 198 -25.91 -34.84 -9.37
C PRO A 198 -26.11 -34.59 -7.87
N LEU A 199 -25.72 -33.39 -7.43
CA LEU A 199 -25.96 -32.94 -6.06
C LEU A 199 -27.47 -32.89 -5.80
N PRO A 200 -27.94 -33.31 -4.62
CA PRO A 200 -29.33 -33.15 -4.23
C PRO A 200 -29.72 -31.66 -4.23
N PRO A 201 -30.98 -31.33 -4.56
CA PRO A 201 -31.45 -29.96 -4.54
C PRO A 201 -31.33 -29.39 -3.12
N LEU A 202 -30.61 -28.28 -2.99
CA LEU A 202 -30.50 -27.55 -1.74
C LEU A 202 -31.88 -27.01 -1.34
N PRO A 203 -32.24 -27.04 -0.04
CA PRO A 203 -33.46 -26.43 0.43
C PRO A 203 -33.48 -24.94 0.11
N PRO A 204 -34.65 -24.36 -0.20
CA PRO A 204 -34.77 -22.93 -0.46
C PRO A 204 -34.30 -22.15 0.77
N MET A 205 -33.32 -21.28 0.58
CA MET A 205 -32.86 -20.40 1.65
C MET A 205 -34.01 -19.47 2.06
N PRO A 206 -34.19 -19.25 3.38
CA PRO A 206 -35.14 -18.25 3.84
C PRO A 206 -34.76 -16.88 3.26
N PRO A 207 -35.76 -16.03 2.92
CA PRO A 207 -35.49 -14.69 2.44
C PRO A 207 -34.66 -13.93 3.49
N LEU A 208 -33.50 -13.43 3.06
CA LEU A 208 -32.67 -12.58 3.89
C LEU A 208 -33.50 -11.37 4.35
N PRO A 209 -33.48 -11.04 5.65
CA PRO A 209 -34.13 -9.82 6.11
C PRO A 209 -33.54 -8.63 5.34
N PRO A 210 -34.36 -7.61 5.00
CA PRO A 210 -33.87 -6.42 4.33
C PRO A 210 -32.77 -5.81 5.18
N LEU A 211 -31.57 -5.71 4.58
CA LEU A 211 -30.44 -5.05 5.22
C LEU A 211 -30.85 -3.63 5.59
N PRO A 212 -30.53 -3.16 6.81
CA PRO A 212 -30.73 -1.76 7.14
C PRO A 212 -30.00 -0.89 6.11
N PRO A 213 -30.58 0.25 5.69
CA PRO A 213 -29.90 1.15 4.77
C PRO A 213 -28.52 1.49 5.35
N MET A 214 -27.46 1.19 4.60
CA MET A 214 -26.12 1.59 5.01
C MET A 214 -26.13 3.11 5.22
N PRO A 215 -25.56 3.62 6.33
CA PRO A 215 -25.36 5.05 6.47
C PRO A 215 -24.59 5.55 5.26
N THR A 216 -25.13 6.55 4.57
CA THR A 216 -24.48 7.20 3.43
C THR A 216 -23.17 7.80 3.90
N ILE A 217 -22.07 7.09 3.67
CA ILE A 217 -20.75 7.67 3.84
C ILE A 217 -20.60 8.69 2.70
N PRO A 218 -20.45 9.99 2.96
CA PRO A 218 -20.55 11.04 1.94
C PRO A 218 -19.48 10.99 0.83
N PHE A 219 -18.56 10.02 0.88
CA PHE A 219 -17.50 9.81 -0.12
C PHE A 219 -17.92 8.96 -1.33
N SER A 220 -19.11 8.34 -1.29
CA SER A 220 -19.59 7.49 -2.39
C SER A 220 -20.13 8.28 -3.57
N GLU A 221 -20.42 9.58 -3.41
CA GLU A 221 -20.89 10.42 -4.50
C GLU A 221 -19.70 10.94 -5.34
N ALA A 222 -19.81 10.77 -6.66
CA ALA A 222 -18.80 11.26 -7.59
C ALA A 222 -18.79 12.80 -7.58
N SER A 223 -17.66 13.40 -7.23
CA SER A 223 -17.47 14.85 -7.25
C SER A 223 -16.09 15.20 -7.77
N ALA A 224 -16.02 16.18 -8.66
CA ALA A 224 -14.78 16.72 -9.18
C ALA A 224 -14.88 18.25 -9.21
N CYS A 225 -14.06 18.90 -8.40
CA CYS A 225 -14.09 20.36 -8.23
C CYS A 225 -12.82 20.99 -8.78
N LEU A 226 -12.97 22.14 -9.43
CA LEU A 226 -11.84 22.93 -9.93
C LEU A 226 -11.16 23.65 -8.76
N HIS A 227 -9.93 24.12 -9.00
CA HIS A 227 -9.15 24.83 -7.98
C HIS A 227 -9.90 26.03 -7.38
N ASP A 228 -10.69 26.75 -8.17
CA ASP A 228 -11.45 27.91 -7.71
C ASP A 228 -12.45 27.53 -6.61
N ASN A 229 -13.15 26.39 -6.75
CA ASN A 229 -14.05 25.88 -5.71
C ASN A 229 -13.31 25.64 -4.38
N TRP A 230 -12.10 25.08 -4.44
CA TRP A 230 -11.29 24.83 -3.24
C TRP A 230 -10.80 26.10 -2.54
N THR A 231 -10.79 27.22 -3.26
CA THR A 231 -10.42 28.54 -2.72
C THR A 231 -11.62 29.35 -2.21
N MET A 232 -12.85 28.88 -2.39
CA MET A 232 -14.01 29.60 -1.89
C MET A 232 -14.16 29.41 -0.36
N PRO A 233 -14.34 30.48 0.42
CA PRO A 233 -14.45 30.39 1.87
C PRO A 233 -15.68 29.58 2.31
N GLU A 234 -16.76 29.64 1.53
CA GLU A 234 -18.01 28.88 1.74
C GLU A 234 -17.83 27.36 1.64
N TYR A 235 -16.74 26.85 1.06
CA TYR A 235 -16.48 25.41 0.94
C TYR A 235 -15.33 24.93 1.83
N LYS A 236 -14.91 25.73 2.83
CA LYS A 236 -13.75 25.42 3.69
C LYS A 236 -13.87 24.08 4.44
N CYS A 237 -15.08 23.63 4.78
CA CYS A 237 -15.33 22.34 5.46
C CYS A 237 -14.99 21.10 4.62
N PHE A 238 -14.73 21.23 3.31
CA PHE A 238 -14.25 20.12 2.47
C PHE A 238 -12.74 19.88 2.61
N TRP A 239 -12.01 20.76 3.29
CA TRP A 239 -10.62 20.53 3.72
C TRP A 239 -10.57 19.59 4.93
N ARG A 240 -10.92 18.31 4.72
CA ARG A 240 -11.11 17.32 5.79
C ARG A 240 -9.83 16.57 6.17
N ALA A 241 -9.07 16.11 5.18
CA ALA A 241 -7.87 15.29 5.39
C ALA A 241 -6.60 16.13 5.60
N VAL A 242 -6.60 17.36 5.09
CA VAL A 242 -5.53 18.34 5.17
C VAL A 242 -6.16 19.72 5.33
N ASN A 243 -5.36 20.70 5.74
CA ASN A 243 -5.80 22.09 5.89
C ASN A 243 -5.07 23.02 4.90
N PRO A 244 -5.56 24.26 4.69
CA PRO A 244 -4.95 25.21 3.76
C PRO A 244 -3.46 25.49 4.04
N ASP A 245 -3.06 25.47 5.31
CA ASP A 245 -1.69 25.74 5.77
C ASP A 245 -0.74 24.54 5.64
N THR A 246 -1.28 23.36 5.30
CA THR A 246 -0.50 22.14 5.09
C THR A 246 0.57 22.43 4.04
N LYS A 247 1.80 22.00 4.32
CA LYS A 247 2.93 22.28 3.43
C LYS A 247 2.90 21.35 2.22
N VAL A 248 3.21 21.90 1.05
CA VAL A 248 3.40 21.14 -0.20
C VAL A 248 4.45 20.04 -0.02
N ALA A 249 5.52 20.33 0.72
CA ALA A 249 6.54 19.35 1.08
C ALA A 249 5.99 18.16 1.88
N VAL A 250 4.99 18.39 2.75
CA VAL A 250 4.35 17.33 3.55
C VAL A 250 3.39 16.51 2.69
N ALA A 251 2.61 17.17 1.82
CA ALA A 251 1.62 16.48 0.98
C ALA A 251 2.25 15.68 -0.18
N PHE A 252 3.29 16.25 -0.81
CA PHE A 252 3.87 15.70 -2.05
C PHE A 252 5.30 15.18 -1.88
N GLY A 253 5.92 15.40 -0.72
CA GLY A 253 7.26 14.90 -0.41
C GLY A 253 8.41 15.77 -0.95
N LEU A 254 9.62 15.20 -0.90
CA LEU A 254 10.86 15.95 -1.08
C LEU A 254 11.05 16.55 -2.48
N LEU A 255 10.60 15.88 -3.54
CA LEU A 255 10.74 16.42 -4.90
C LEU A 255 9.95 17.71 -5.07
N ALA A 256 8.76 17.76 -4.48
CA ALA A 256 7.97 18.98 -4.41
C ALA A 256 8.65 20.03 -3.52
N ALA A 257 9.22 19.64 -2.37
CA ALA A 257 9.97 20.54 -1.50
C ALA A 257 11.18 21.18 -2.22
N ARG A 258 11.94 20.39 -2.98
CA ARG A 258 13.08 20.87 -3.79
C ARG A 258 12.64 21.84 -4.88
N ARG A 259 11.45 21.64 -5.47
CA ARG A 259 10.96 22.49 -6.57
C ARG A 259 10.27 23.77 -6.07
N TYR A 260 9.48 23.67 -5.02
CA TYR A 260 8.57 24.73 -4.58
C TYR A 260 8.98 25.39 -3.26
N GLY A 261 9.99 24.86 -2.58
CA GLY A 261 10.37 25.25 -1.22
C GLY A 261 9.60 24.46 -0.16
N THR A 262 10.11 24.50 1.07
CA THR A 262 9.52 23.83 2.24
C THR A 262 8.33 24.60 2.84
N ASP A 263 8.29 25.92 2.65
CA ASP A 263 7.29 26.78 3.27
C ASP A 263 6.01 26.95 2.46
N MET A 264 6.04 26.55 1.18
CA MET A 264 4.90 26.61 0.28
C MET A 264 3.72 25.82 0.86
N THR A 265 2.59 26.51 1.03
CA THR A 265 1.34 25.89 1.51
C THR A 265 0.50 25.35 0.36
N LEU A 266 -0.40 24.41 0.64
CA LEU A 266 -1.38 23.93 -0.33
C LEU A 266 -2.27 25.08 -0.82
N TRP A 267 -2.64 26.01 0.06
CA TRP A 267 -3.38 27.22 -0.30
C TRP A 267 -2.65 28.07 -1.35
N GLN A 268 -1.38 28.39 -1.11
CA GLN A 268 -0.54 29.12 -2.08
C GLN A 268 -0.34 28.30 -3.37
N GLY A 269 -0.29 26.97 -3.26
CA GLY A 269 -0.22 26.06 -4.40
C GLY A 269 -1.42 26.21 -5.36
N LEU A 270 -2.63 26.34 -4.81
CA LEU A 270 -3.87 26.54 -5.59
C LEU A 270 -3.88 27.87 -6.37
N GLN A 271 -3.11 28.87 -5.94
CA GLN A 271 -3.08 30.19 -6.57
C GLN A 271 -2.06 30.29 -7.72
N GLY A 272 -1.24 29.26 -7.95
CA GLY A 272 -0.16 29.31 -8.94
C GLY A 272 -0.64 29.58 -10.36
N ARG A 273 -0.11 30.60 -11.05
CA ARG A 273 -0.43 30.97 -12.45
C ARG A 273 0.84 31.21 -13.27
N GLY A 274 0.71 31.23 -14.60
CA GLY A 274 1.73 31.73 -15.53
C GLY A 274 2.96 30.84 -15.80
N ASP A 275 3.26 29.88 -14.93
CA ASP A 275 4.40 28.97 -15.06
C ASP A 275 3.96 27.48 -15.09
N PRO A 276 4.60 26.61 -15.88
CA PRO A 276 4.24 25.19 -15.98
C PRO A 276 4.26 24.44 -14.65
N TYR A 277 5.23 24.73 -13.77
CA TYR A 277 5.34 24.09 -12.46
C TYR A 277 4.32 24.65 -11.48
N ARG A 278 4.05 25.96 -11.51
CA ARG A 278 2.94 26.56 -10.76
C ARG A 278 1.59 25.99 -11.20
N THR A 279 1.42 25.73 -12.50
CA THR A 279 0.24 25.08 -13.05
C THR A 279 0.15 23.63 -12.59
N LEU A 280 1.24 22.86 -12.66
CA LEU A 280 1.30 21.50 -12.14
C LEU A 280 0.94 21.46 -10.65
N LEU A 281 1.49 22.37 -9.85
CA LEU A 281 1.21 22.45 -8.42
C LEU A 281 -0.26 22.76 -8.14
N ARG A 282 -0.86 23.72 -8.84
CA ARG A 282 -2.28 24.05 -8.68
C ARG A 282 -3.18 22.87 -9.02
N GLU A 283 -3.00 22.31 -10.21
CA GLU A 283 -3.86 21.21 -10.69
C GLU A 283 -3.62 19.92 -9.90
N GLY A 284 -2.38 19.66 -9.49
CA GLY A 284 -2.01 18.54 -8.62
C GLY A 284 -2.57 18.67 -7.21
N THR A 285 -2.50 19.86 -6.60
CA THR A 285 -3.13 20.14 -5.30
C THR A 285 -4.64 19.94 -5.38
N THR A 286 -5.26 20.44 -6.45
CA THR A 286 -6.70 20.26 -6.68
C THR A 286 -7.07 18.78 -6.82
N ALA A 287 -6.29 18.01 -7.60
CA ALA A 287 -6.51 16.57 -7.77
C ALA A 287 -6.32 15.80 -6.47
N PHE A 288 -5.33 16.19 -5.66
CA PHE A 288 -5.08 15.61 -4.34
C PHE A 288 -6.27 15.84 -3.40
N LEU A 289 -6.80 17.06 -3.34
CA LEU A 289 -7.96 17.39 -2.51
C LEU A 289 -9.24 16.67 -2.97
N ASN A 290 -9.48 16.62 -4.29
CA ASN A 290 -10.60 15.85 -4.87
C ASN A 290 -10.50 14.35 -4.52
N SER A 291 -9.30 13.78 -4.54
CA SER A 291 -9.08 12.36 -4.24
C SER A 291 -9.43 11.95 -2.80
N TYR A 292 -9.40 12.89 -1.84
CA TYR A 292 -9.85 12.64 -0.47
C TYR A 292 -11.37 12.79 -0.30
N ASN A 293 -12.03 13.47 -1.23
CA ASN A 293 -13.43 13.83 -1.10
C ASN A 293 -14.36 13.01 -2.00
N SER A 294 -13.83 12.28 -2.98
CA SER A 294 -14.62 11.37 -3.81
C SER A 294 -13.84 10.10 -4.13
N LEU A 295 -14.36 8.94 -3.71
CA LEU A 295 -13.77 7.63 -4.02
C LEU A 295 -13.84 7.29 -5.51
N GLN A 296 -14.74 7.94 -6.24
CA GLN A 296 -14.88 7.81 -7.69
C GLN A 296 -13.97 8.77 -8.46
N PHE A 297 -13.18 9.61 -7.77
CA PHE A 297 -12.23 10.48 -8.45
C PHE A 297 -11.17 9.65 -9.19
N PRO A 298 -10.80 9.98 -10.44
CA PRO A 298 -9.94 9.16 -11.30
C PRO A 298 -8.54 8.86 -10.76
N TYR A 299 -8.08 9.65 -9.77
CA TYR A 299 -6.79 9.46 -9.11
C TYR A 299 -7.01 9.37 -7.61
N ASN A 300 -6.49 8.34 -6.94
CA ASN A 300 -6.36 8.40 -5.49
C ASN A 300 -5.20 9.34 -5.07
N ALA A 301 -5.16 9.75 -3.80
CA ALA A 301 -4.17 10.72 -3.29
C ALA A 301 -2.72 10.32 -3.58
N ILE A 302 -2.40 9.04 -3.42
CA ILE A 302 -1.06 8.49 -3.69
C ILE A 302 -0.74 8.59 -5.18
N GLY A 303 -1.69 8.21 -6.04
CA GLY A 303 -1.54 8.30 -7.49
C GLY A 303 -1.33 9.74 -7.96
N VAL A 304 -1.94 10.73 -7.30
CA VAL A 304 -1.66 12.15 -7.53
C VAL A 304 -0.22 12.47 -7.13
N THR A 305 0.20 12.10 -5.92
CA THR A 305 1.57 12.37 -5.43
C THR A 305 2.65 11.70 -6.28
N GLN A 306 2.47 10.46 -6.69
CA GLN A 306 3.41 9.75 -7.56
C GLN A 306 3.54 10.43 -8.93
N ARG A 307 2.42 10.78 -9.56
CA ARG A 307 2.42 11.46 -10.86
C ARG A 307 3.02 12.86 -10.79
N MET A 308 2.75 13.58 -9.70
CA MET A 308 3.38 14.87 -9.39
C MET A 308 4.90 14.71 -9.34
N ASN A 309 5.39 13.75 -8.57
CA ASN A 309 6.82 13.49 -8.38
C ASN A 309 7.52 13.03 -9.67
N TRP A 310 6.90 12.13 -10.45
CA TRP A 310 7.42 11.75 -11.77
C TRP A 310 7.46 12.93 -12.75
N ALA A 311 6.47 13.81 -12.71
CA ALA A 311 6.46 15.00 -13.54
C ALA A 311 7.61 15.96 -13.16
N LEU A 312 7.89 16.12 -11.87
CA LEU A 312 8.99 16.95 -11.35
C LEU A 312 10.39 16.40 -11.67
N MET A 313 10.54 15.09 -11.82
CA MET A 313 11.78 14.47 -12.30
C MET A 313 11.94 14.55 -13.82
N GLY A 314 10.86 14.86 -14.54
CA GLY A 314 10.83 14.90 -15.99
C GLY A 314 11.16 16.26 -16.59
N SER A 315 10.91 16.38 -17.90
CA SER A 315 11.05 17.65 -18.63
C SER A 315 9.87 18.60 -18.40
N ASN A 316 10.01 19.87 -18.80
CA ASN A 316 8.89 20.83 -18.83
C ASN A 316 7.67 20.31 -19.59
N ARG A 317 7.88 19.49 -20.63
CA ARG A 317 6.79 18.83 -21.36
C ARG A 317 6.02 17.86 -20.46
N ASN A 318 6.73 17.07 -19.65
CA ASN A 318 6.10 16.13 -18.71
C ASN A 318 5.32 16.87 -17.62
N VAL A 319 5.88 17.97 -17.10
CA VAL A 319 5.21 18.87 -16.13
C VAL A 319 3.88 19.35 -16.69
N LEU A 320 3.88 19.91 -17.90
CA LEU A 320 2.68 20.44 -18.53
C LEU A 320 1.66 19.35 -18.87
N LEU A 321 2.11 18.21 -19.42
CA LEU A 321 1.22 17.08 -19.73
C LEU A 321 0.54 16.52 -18.48
N THR A 322 1.26 16.38 -17.38
CA THR A 322 0.70 15.93 -16.11
C THR A 322 -0.27 16.96 -15.53
N ALA A 323 0.07 18.25 -15.59
CA ALA A 323 -0.84 19.31 -15.16
C ALA A 323 -2.16 19.29 -15.95
N LEU A 324 -2.10 19.10 -17.28
CA LEU A 324 -3.28 18.99 -18.14
C LEU A 324 -4.14 17.76 -17.83
N ARG A 325 -3.51 16.62 -17.48
CA ARG A 325 -4.21 15.41 -17.04
C ARG A 325 -4.96 15.64 -15.74
N PHE A 326 -4.32 16.27 -14.75
CA PHE A 326 -4.99 16.64 -13.51
C PHE A 326 -6.12 17.62 -13.75
N ARG A 327 -5.91 18.67 -14.56
CA ARG A 327 -6.96 19.64 -14.90
C ARG A 327 -8.21 18.97 -15.49
N ARG A 328 -8.01 18.00 -16.39
CA ARG A 328 -9.10 17.25 -17.02
C ARG A 328 -9.84 16.34 -16.02
N ALA A 329 -9.12 15.73 -15.08
CA ALA A 329 -9.75 14.97 -13.99
C ALA A 329 -10.51 15.88 -13.02
N ASN A 330 -9.94 17.05 -12.68
CA ASN A 330 -10.57 18.05 -11.81
C ASN A 330 -11.86 18.63 -12.41
N SER A 331 -11.98 18.66 -13.74
CA SER A 331 -13.23 18.99 -14.43
C SER A 331 -14.17 17.80 -14.59
N GLY A 332 -13.91 16.68 -13.91
CA GLY A 332 -14.68 15.44 -13.99
C GLY A 332 -14.78 14.84 -15.39
N TYR A 333 -13.79 15.09 -16.25
CA TYR A 333 -13.83 14.79 -17.69
C TYR A 333 -15.06 15.35 -18.41
N GLY A 334 -15.74 16.35 -17.83
CA GLY A 334 -17.02 16.89 -18.33
C GLY A 334 -18.25 16.02 -18.01
N GLN A 335 -18.07 14.91 -17.31
CA GLN A 335 -19.13 13.96 -16.96
C GLN A 335 -19.55 14.09 -15.49
N VAL A 336 -18.63 14.46 -14.61
CA VAL A 336 -18.86 14.63 -13.18
C VAL A 336 -18.75 16.12 -12.83
N SER A 337 -19.72 16.63 -12.07
CA SER A 337 -19.76 18.01 -11.60
C SER A 337 -19.22 18.15 -10.17
N CYS A 338 -18.89 19.37 -9.76
CA CYS A 338 -18.54 19.67 -8.37
C CYS A 338 -19.80 19.63 -7.51
N LYS A 339 -19.80 18.79 -6.47
CA LYS A 339 -20.91 18.60 -5.53
C LYS A 339 -20.70 19.32 -4.19
N PHE A 340 -19.88 20.36 -4.18
CA PHE A 340 -19.69 21.17 -2.97
C PHE A 340 -20.98 21.91 -2.63
N THR A 341 -21.32 21.89 -1.35
CA THR A 341 -22.42 22.64 -0.77
C THR A 341 -21.85 23.64 0.23
N PRO A 342 -22.41 24.85 0.37
CA PRO A 342 -21.93 25.80 1.37
C PRO A 342 -21.94 25.17 2.75
N CYS A 343 -20.81 25.33 3.45
CA CYS A 343 -20.66 24.88 4.82
C CYS A 343 -21.62 25.66 5.72
N LYS A 344 -22.24 24.96 6.66
CA LYS A 344 -23.15 25.55 7.66
C LYS A 344 -22.40 26.18 8.82
#